data_AF-A0A923XCG4-F1
#
_entry.id   AF-A0A923XCG4-F1
#
_cell.length_a   1.000
_cell.length_b   1.000
_cell.length_c   1.000
_cell.angle_alpha   90.00
_cell.angle_beta   90.00
_cell.angle_gamma   90.00
#
_symmetry.space_group_name_H-M   'P 1'
#
loop_
_entity.id
_entity.type
_entity.pdbx_description
1 polymer ?
#
loop_
_entity_poly.entity_id
_entity_poly.type
_entity_poly.pdbx_seq_one_letter_code
_entity_poly.pdbx_strand_id
1 'polypeptide(L)'
;MSNLLKMGLEISTESGAVLRPTSLKVSVPSPGHISAVPQTPFKYYTDAIIGISFHKMTDFKHLDSTQKKFAENAYTTLNPYVELFKKSSVRMNSIAKMKGPQSFEIATFEKKMFGLWQDLFTSDHVDFTKIPKVLNLISDFENQTGNPFLYNFSIDFSTNFKEKLVCFYSFLFNLRSVIAIDHNAYIEDSSIESVKTDCITDYLPKSDYTINDALLFLQFKRLSVPFAGHKGSDVNVEKLFVQPLEKYFYQYNHNACCLIDQLPPAFLSSLSMTELEETLHHVQMDWLLGSSSGLLFKIREELFGMIEGYDKVFWPETQNISTKSSSKLVLSFQITIQDLAADPVAA
;
A
#
# COMPACT_ATOMS: atom_id res chain seq x y z
N MET A 1 13.20 34.10 2.53
CA MET A 1 13.00 32.79 1.88
C MET A 1 11.96 32.04 2.69
N SER A 2 10.84 31.65 2.09
CA SER A 2 9.79 30.91 2.82
C SER A 2 10.20 29.44 3.00
N ASN A 3 11.06 29.19 3.99
CA ASN A 3 11.47 27.85 4.44
C ASN A 3 10.41 27.23 5.36
N LEU A 4 9.14 27.33 4.94
CA LEU A 4 7.99 27.13 5.78
C LEU A 4 6.81 26.65 4.93
N LEU A 5 6.31 25.45 5.24
CA LEU A 5 5.04 24.95 4.71
C LEU A 5 4.03 24.91 5.85
N LYS A 6 2.89 25.60 5.69
CA LYS A 6 1.77 25.52 6.62
C LYS A 6 0.51 25.16 5.85
N MET A 7 -0.29 24.30 6.43
CA MET A 7 -1.54 23.84 5.82
C MET A 7 -2.51 23.39 6.90
N GLY A 8 -3.78 23.75 6.70
CA GLY A 8 -4.91 23.21 7.43
C GLY A 8 -5.61 22.14 6.59
N LEU A 9 -6.00 21.05 7.22
CA LEU A 9 -6.73 19.93 6.66
C LEU A 9 -8.08 19.82 7.40
N GLU A 10 -9.18 19.80 6.65
CA GLU A 10 -10.51 19.45 7.17
C GLU A 10 -10.94 18.13 6.53
N ILE A 11 -11.00 17.07 7.34
CA ILE A 11 -11.44 15.73 6.93
C ILE A 11 -12.90 15.59 7.37
N SER A 12 -13.80 15.51 6.40
CA SER A 12 -15.20 15.15 6.68
C SER A 12 -15.32 13.64 6.74
N THR A 13 -16.08 13.14 7.72
CA THR A 13 -16.30 11.70 7.90
C THR A 13 -17.78 11.35 7.84
N GLU A 14 -18.07 10.07 7.65
CA GLU A 14 -19.39 9.47 7.88
C GLU A 14 -19.37 8.56 9.11
N SER A 15 -20.56 8.28 9.63
CA SER A 15 -20.77 7.46 10.81
C SER A 15 -20.38 6.00 10.59
N GLY A 16 -19.75 5.39 11.59
CA GLY A 16 -19.32 3.98 11.61
C GLY A 16 -18.78 3.59 12.98
N ALA A 17 -18.47 2.32 13.20
CA ALA A 17 -17.77 1.88 14.43
C ALA A 17 -16.41 2.60 14.54
N VAL A 18 -15.72 2.71 13.40
CA VAL A 18 -14.63 3.66 13.16
C VAL A 18 -15.08 4.62 12.06
N LEU A 19 -14.76 5.91 12.21
CA LEU A 19 -15.18 6.93 11.26
C LEU A 19 -14.53 6.74 9.89
N ARG A 20 -15.28 6.95 8.82
CA ARG A 20 -14.77 6.79 7.46
C ARG A 20 -14.65 8.14 6.76
N PRO A 21 -13.50 8.47 6.17
CA PRO A 21 -13.31 9.75 5.49
C PRO A 21 -14.12 9.83 4.19
N THR A 22 -14.87 10.90 4.00
CA THR A 22 -15.72 11.16 2.81
C THR A 22 -15.24 12.32 1.96
N SER A 23 -14.44 13.22 2.54
CA SER A 23 -13.68 14.21 1.78
C SER A 23 -12.56 14.83 2.59
N LEU A 24 -11.60 15.44 1.91
CA LEU A 24 -10.56 16.26 2.50
C LEU A 24 -10.58 17.65 1.86
N LYS A 25 -10.57 18.71 2.67
CA LYS A 25 -10.36 20.10 2.21
C LYS A 25 -9.04 20.62 2.74
N VAL A 26 -8.37 21.39 1.90
CA VAL A 26 -7.09 22.00 2.18
C VAL A 26 -7.26 23.51 2.25
N SER A 27 -6.68 24.13 3.28
CA SER A 27 -6.70 25.58 3.44
C SER A 27 -5.37 26.12 3.94
N VAL A 28 -5.10 27.39 3.66
CA VAL A 28 -3.98 28.09 4.30
C VAL A 28 -4.46 28.57 5.68
N PRO A 29 -3.79 28.18 6.79
CA PRO A 29 -4.23 28.59 8.12
C PRO A 29 -4.16 30.11 8.26
N SER A 30 -5.28 30.74 8.59
CA SER A 30 -5.34 32.18 8.84
C SER A 30 -4.93 32.49 10.28
N PRO A 31 -4.13 33.56 10.52
CA PRO A 31 -3.72 33.96 11.87
C PRO A 31 -4.95 34.39 12.67
N GLY A 32 -5.44 33.53 13.57
CA GLY A 32 -6.60 33.79 14.43
C GLY A 32 -7.52 32.57 14.67
N HIS A 33 -7.44 31.52 13.84
CA HIS A 33 -8.17 30.29 14.08
C HIS A 33 -7.43 29.37 15.07
N ILE A 34 -8.15 28.79 16.04
CA ILE A 34 -7.64 27.78 17.00
C ILE A 34 -7.03 26.57 16.26
N SER A 35 -7.50 26.30 15.03
CA SER A 35 -6.93 25.29 14.14
C SER A 35 -5.55 25.64 13.59
N ALA A 36 -5.00 26.85 13.77
CA ALA A 36 -3.69 27.23 13.22
C ALA A 36 -2.48 26.73 14.05
N VAL A 37 -2.71 26.18 15.24
CA VAL A 37 -1.67 25.61 16.10
C VAL A 37 -1.62 24.10 15.86
N PRO A 38 -0.48 23.52 15.44
CA PRO A 38 -0.33 22.08 15.33
C PRO A 38 -0.70 21.41 16.65
N GLN A 39 -1.67 20.50 16.63
CA GLN A 39 -2.18 19.85 17.83
C GLN A 39 -1.37 18.58 18.12
N THR A 40 -0.91 18.43 19.37
CA THR A 40 -0.46 17.13 19.89
C THR A 40 -1.68 16.26 20.17
N PRO A 41 -1.64 14.92 20.00
CA PRO A 41 -0.45 14.10 19.87
C PRO A 41 -0.27 13.52 18.45
N PHE A 42 0.60 14.12 17.64
CA PHE A 42 1.16 13.47 16.45
C PHE A 42 2.67 13.37 16.63
N LYS A 43 3.08 12.33 17.36
CA LYS A 43 4.49 11.98 17.60
C LYS A 43 5.26 11.66 16.30
N TYR A 44 4.52 11.45 15.20
CA TYR A 44 5.03 11.26 13.85
C TYR A 44 4.17 12.11 12.90
N TYR A 45 4.82 12.84 12.00
CA TYR A 45 4.31 13.88 11.07
C TYR A 45 3.22 13.42 10.05
N THR A 46 2.26 12.59 10.44
CA THR A 46 1.25 11.95 9.58
C THR A 46 0.39 12.97 8.84
N ASP A 47 -0.10 14.01 9.52
CA ASP A 47 -0.86 15.12 8.94
C ASP A 47 -0.03 15.92 7.92
N ALA A 48 1.25 16.16 8.24
CA ALA A 48 2.20 16.81 7.36
C ALA A 48 2.47 15.97 6.10
N ILE A 49 2.58 14.64 6.23
CA ILE A 49 2.74 13.73 5.10
C ILE A 49 1.48 13.72 4.22
N ILE A 50 0.27 13.79 4.80
CA ILE A 50 -0.98 13.93 4.02
C ILE A 50 -0.92 15.20 3.17
N GLY A 51 -0.58 16.35 3.78
CA GLY A 51 -0.54 17.62 3.05
C GLY A 51 0.58 17.72 2.01
N ILE A 52 1.78 17.22 2.33
CA ILE A 52 2.86 17.13 1.34
C ILE A 52 2.44 16.20 0.18
N SER A 53 1.82 15.06 0.49
CA SER A 53 1.38 14.10 -0.53
C SER A 53 0.28 14.72 -1.40
N PHE A 54 -0.65 15.49 -0.84
CA PHE A 54 -1.64 16.27 -1.59
C PHE A 54 -0.95 17.22 -2.60
N HIS A 55 0.07 17.96 -2.16
CA HIS A 55 0.83 18.83 -3.05
C HIS A 55 1.58 18.06 -4.13
N LYS A 56 2.23 16.93 -3.79
CA LYS A 56 2.89 16.07 -4.78
C LYS A 56 1.87 15.52 -5.78
N MET A 57 0.66 15.13 -5.36
CA MET A 57 -0.41 14.66 -6.25
C MET A 57 -0.87 15.73 -7.25
N THR A 58 -0.89 17.00 -6.83
CA THR A 58 -1.21 18.16 -7.67
C THR A 58 0.02 18.75 -8.40
N ASP A 59 1.15 18.04 -8.45
CA ASP A 59 2.43 18.48 -9.05
C ASP A 59 2.98 19.80 -8.48
N PHE A 60 2.61 20.11 -7.25
CA PHE A 60 2.94 21.35 -6.56
C PHE A 60 2.48 22.61 -7.33
N LYS A 61 1.46 22.49 -8.18
CA LYS A 61 0.99 23.58 -9.07
C LYS A 61 0.51 24.83 -8.32
N HIS A 62 0.13 24.67 -7.05
CA HIS A 62 -0.45 25.72 -6.22
C HIS A 62 0.55 26.35 -5.24
N LEU A 63 1.83 25.99 -5.33
CA LEU A 63 2.90 26.56 -4.52
C LEU A 63 3.74 27.54 -5.34
N ASP A 64 4.27 28.57 -4.69
CA ASP A 64 5.30 29.42 -5.29
C ASP A 64 6.60 28.63 -5.53
N SER A 65 7.49 29.15 -6.38
CA SER A 65 8.73 28.45 -6.76
C SER A 65 9.65 28.11 -5.58
N THR A 66 9.63 28.89 -4.50
CA THR A 66 10.47 28.65 -3.30
C THR A 66 9.84 27.56 -2.44
N GLN A 67 8.53 27.67 -2.19
CA GLN A 67 7.74 26.68 -1.46
C GLN A 67 7.72 25.33 -2.17
N LYS A 68 7.65 25.32 -3.51
CA LYS A 68 7.72 24.11 -4.32
C LYS A 68 9.00 23.33 -4.08
N LYS A 69 10.16 23.99 -4.17
CA LYS A 69 11.46 23.33 -3.93
C LYS A 69 11.56 22.79 -2.50
N PHE A 70 11.06 23.56 -1.52
CA PHE A 70 11.01 23.11 -0.14
C PHE A 70 10.11 21.89 0.04
N ALA A 71 8.89 21.91 -0.52
CA ALA A 71 7.93 20.82 -0.42
C ALA A 71 8.39 19.55 -1.16
N GLU A 72 9.07 19.69 -2.30
CA GLU A 72 9.70 18.57 -3.00
C GLU A 72 10.77 17.89 -2.13
N ASN A 73 11.63 18.68 -1.48
CA ASN A 73 12.65 18.16 -0.56
C ASN A 73 12.03 17.54 0.70
N ALA A 74 10.99 18.17 1.24
CA ALA A 74 10.25 17.66 2.39
C ALA A 74 9.58 16.31 2.07
N TYR A 75 8.98 16.16 0.89
CA TYR A 75 8.41 14.89 0.44
C TYR A 75 9.43 13.77 0.42
N THR A 76 10.61 14.01 -0.14
CA THR A 76 11.64 12.96 -0.23
C THR A 76 12.27 12.62 1.11
N THR A 77 12.31 13.58 2.04
CA THR A 77 12.99 13.43 3.34
C THR A 77 12.06 12.84 4.41
N LEU A 78 10.81 13.30 4.48
CA LEU A 78 9.88 12.98 5.56
C LEU A 78 8.98 11.77 5.26
N ASN A 79 8.83 11.38 3.99
CA ASN A 79 7.94 10.28 3.61
C ASN A 79 8.68 8.93 3.63
N PRO A 80 8.49 8.07 4.65
CA PRO A 80 9.24 6.83 4.79
C PRO A 80 9.00 5.86 3.63
N TYR A 81 7.84 5.94 2.98
CA TYR A 81 7.49 5.05 1.87
C TYR A 81 8.33 5.30 0.61
N VAL A 82 8.91 6.49 0.46
CA VAL A 82 9.86 6.76 -0.62
C VAL A 82 11.15 5.97 -0.41
N GLU A 83 11.67 5.97 0.81
CA GLU A 83 12.89 5.22 1.16
C GLU A 83 12.64 3.71 1.14
N LEU A 84 11.55 3.24 1.75
CA LEU A 84 11.17 1.83 1.77
C LEU A 84 11.03 1.27 0.35
N PHE A 85 10.37 2.00 -0.54
CA PHE A 85 10.23 1.59 -1.93
C PHE A 85 11.59 1.49 -2.62
N LYS A 86 12.45 2.52 -2.48
CA LYS A 86 13.79 2.52 -3.08
C LYS A 86 14.62 1.32 -2.63
N LYS A 87 14.69 1.06 -1.32
CA LYS A 87 15.46 -0.06 -0.76
C LYS A 87 14.93 -1.42 -1.23
N SER A 88 13.62 -1.61 -1.17
CA SER A 88 12.95 -2.88 -1.48
C SER A 88 12.94 -3.18 -3.00
N SER A 89 12.92 -2.15 -3.84
CA SER A 89 12.84 -2.31 -5.30
C SER A 89 14.07 -3.00 -5.92
N VAL A 90 15.23 -2.99 -5.26
CA VAL A 90 16.48 -3.56 -5.80
C VAL A 90 16.35 -5.06 -6.06
N ARG A 91 15.83 -5.82 -5.09
CA ARG A 91 15.59 -7.26 -5.23
C ARG A 91 14.50 -7.54 -6.25
N MET A 92 13.41 -6.76 -6.21
CA MET A 92 12.28 -6.92 -7.12
C MET A 92 12.66 -6.72 -8.57
N ASN A 93 13.48 -5.71 -8.87
CA ASN A 93 14.00 -5.47 -10.22
C ASN A 93 14.87 -6.64 -10.71
N SER A 94 15.60 -7.30 -9.81
CA SER A 94 16.42 -8.47 -10.15
C SER A 94 15.56 -9.69 -10.49
N ILE A 95 14.50 -9.94 -9.73
CA ILE A 95 13.53 -11.02 -9.99
C ILE A 95 12.73 -10.75 -11.27
N ALA A 96 12.25 -9.52 -11.48
CA ALA A 96 11.50 -9.12 -12.66
C ALA A 96 12.30 -9.35 -13.96
N LYS A 97 13.61 -9.03 -13.96
CA LYS A 97 14.51 -9.27 -15.10
C LYS A 97 14.59 -10.74 -15.49
N MET A 98 14.47 -11.67 -14.54
CA MET A 98 14.51 -13.12 -14.83
C MET A 98 13.22 -13.61 -15.49
N LYS A 99 12.09 -12.92 -15.31
CA LYS A 99 10.79 -13.30 -15.87
C LYS A 99 10.62 -12.90 -17.34
N GLY A 100 11.37 -11.89 -17.79
CA GLY A 100 11.27 -11.34 -19.15
C GLY A 100 10.08 -10.39 -19.33
N PRO A 101 10.02 -9.67 -20.47
CA PRO A 101 8.98 -8.68 -20.73
C PRO A 101 7.62 -9.37 -20.99
N GLN A 102 6.56 -8.85 -20.37
CA GLN A 102 5.18 -9.22 -20.68
C GLN A 102 4.51 -8.08 -21.47
N SER A 103 3.76 -8.40 -22.51
CA SER A 103 3.07 -7.41 -23.34
C SER A 103 1.65 -7.16 -22.83
N PHE A 104 1.47 -6.16 -21.98
CA PHE A 104 0.17 -5.58 -21.67
C PHE A 104 0.26 -4.06 -21.77
N GLU A 105 -0.87 -3.38 -22.01
CA GLU A 105 -0.92 -1.93 -22.29
C GLU A 105 -0.72 -1.06 -21.03
N ILE A 106 0.48 -1.11 -20.46
CA ILE A 106 0.88 -0.34 -19.27
C ILE A 106 0.63 1.16 -19.48
N ALA A 107 1.04 1.70 -20.64
CA ALA A 107 0.89 3.12 -20.93
C ALA A 107 -0.58 3.59 -20.94
N THR A 108 -1.51 2.74 -21.41
CA THR A 108 -2.94 3.04 -21.41
C THR A 108 -3.48 3.12 -19.97
N PHE A 109 -3.08 2.17 -19.12
CA PHE A 109 -3.43 2.19 -17.69
C PHE A 109 -2.88 3.43 -16.98
N GLU A 110 -1.59 3.73 -17.14
CA GLU A 110 -0.96 4.91 -16.53
C GLU A 110 -1.70 6.19 -16.90
N LYS A 111 -2.02 6.37 -18.19
CA LYS A 111 -2.76 7.54 -18.69
C LYS A 111 -4.15 7.67 -18.06
N LYS A 112 -4.89 6.56 -17.97
CA LYS A 112 -6.24 6.55 -17.36
C LYS A 112 -6.16 6.88 -15.86
N MET A 113 -5.20 6.29 -15.15
CA MET A 113 -5.01 6.52 -13.72
C MET A 113 -4.59 7.98 -13.44
N PHE A 114 -3.70 8.55 -14.26
CA PHE A 114 -3.37 9.98 -14.18
C PHE A 114 -4.59 10.88 -14.34
N GLY A 115 -5.49 10.57 -15.28
CA GLY A 115 -6.75 11.29 -15.45
C GLY A 115 -7.63 11.22 -14.20
N LEU A 116 -7.80 10.02 -13.63
CA LEU A 116 -8.58 9.85 -12.40
C LEU A 116 -7.96 10.58 -11.19
N TRP A 117 -6.64 10.62 -11.08
CA TRP A 117 -5.98 11.40 -10.02
C TRP A 117 -6.20 12.91 -10.18
N GLN A 118 -6.27 13.43 -11.41
CA GLN A 118 -6.59 14.84 -11.64
C GLN A 118 -8.05 15.17 -11.26
N ASP A 119 -8.96 14.23 -11.46
CA ASP A 119 -10.36 14.38 -11.02
C ASP A 119 -10.51 14.24 -9.50
N LEU A 120 -9.70 13.38 -8.88
CA LEU A 120 -9.72 13.10 -7.44
C LEU A 120 -9.08 14.22 -6.63
N PHE A 121 -7.95 14.77 -7.08
CA PHE A 121 -7.18 15.82 -6.41
C PHE A 121 -7.34 17.16 -7.15
N THR A 122 -8.15 18.06 -6.60
CA THR A 122 -8.29 19.43 -7.10
C THR A 122 -7.34 20.38 -6.37
N SER A 123 -7.49 21.70 -6.58
CA SER A 123 -6.60 22.72 -5.99
C SER A 123 -6.62 22.78 -4.46
N ASP A 124 -7.77 22.47 -3.87
CA ASP A 124 -8.08 22.72 -2.46
C ASP A 124 -8.92 21.59 -1.84
N HIS A 125 -9.16 20.51 -2.60
CA HIS A 125 -10.04 19.44 -2.18
C HIS A 125 -9.63 18.07 -2.75
N VAL A 126 -9.97 17.01 -2.01
CA VAL A 126 -9.92 15.64 -2.50
C VAL A 126 -11.33 15.04 -2.46
N ASP A 127 -11.84 14.70 -3.65
CA ASP A 127 -13.21 14.22 -3.86
C ASP A 127 -13.27 12.67 -3.81
N PHE A 128 -13.47 12.12 -2.62
CA PHE A 128 -13.52 10.67 -2.43
C PHE A 128 -14.70 9.99 -3.13
N THR A 129 -15.69 10.72 -3.67
CA THR A 129 -16.73 10.12 -4.52
C THR A 129 -16.18 9.52 -5.81
N LYS A 130 -14.94 9.88 -6.19
CA LYS A 130 -14.24 9.34 -7.36
C LYS A 130 -13.46 8.06 -7.07
N ILE A 131 -13.27 7.67 -5.81
CA ILE A 131 -12.52 6.48 -5.41
C ILE A 131 -13.02 5.18 -6.05
N PRO A 132 -14.35 4.92 -6.15
CA PRO A 132 -14.84 3.72 -6.83
C PRO A 132 -14.35 3.59 -8.28
N LYS A 133 -14.16 4.70 -9.00
CA LYS A 133 -13.61 4.67 -10.36
C LYS A 133 -12.14 4.25 -10.38
N VAL A 134 -11.36 4.69 -9.39
CA VAL A 134 -9.95 4.30 -9.24
C VAL A 134 -9.84 2.82 -8.92
N LEU A 135 -10.65 2.33 -7.96
CA LEU A 135 -10.68 0.92 -7.60
C LEU A 135 -11.07 0.04 -8.80
N ASN A 136 -12.11 0.41 -9.53
CA ASN A 136 -12.53 -0.33 -10.73
C ASN A 136 -11.43 -0.37 -11.81
N LEU A 137 -10.71 0.74 -12.02
CA LEU A 137 -9.60 0.76 -12.98
C LEU A 137 -8.47 -0.20 -12.56
N ILE A 138 -8.17 -0.29 -11.25
CA ILE A 138 -7.18 -1.23 -10.72
C ILE A 138 -7.64 -2.68 -10.94
N SER A 139 -8.90 -2.99 -10.63
CA SER A 139 -9.47 -4.33 -10.85
C SER A 139 -9.50 -4.72 -12.33
N ASP A 140 -9.89 -3.80 -13.22
CA ASP A 140 -9.87 -4.03 -14.67
C ASP A 140 -8.45 -4.31 -15.17
N PHE A 141 -7.46 -3.61 -14.62
CA PHE A 141 -6.05 -3.85 -14.97
C PHE A 141 -5.57 -5.22 -14.49
N GLU A 142 -5.89 -5.61 -13.25
CA GLU A 142 -5.58 -6.95 -12.74
C GLU A 142 -6.15 -8.05 -13.65
N ASN A 143 -7.43 -7.91 -14.03
CA ASN A 143 -8.11 -8.82 -14.94
C ASN A 143 -7.43 -8.88 -16.32
N GLN A 144 -6.99 -7.74 -16.86
CA GLN A 144 -6.28 -7.69 -18.15
C GLN A 144 -4.89 -8.34 -18.09
N THR A 145 -4.21 -8.30 -16.94
CA THR A 145 -2.91 -8.98 -16.78
C THR A 145 -3.04 -10.50 -16.70
N GLY A 146 -4.25 -11.02 -16.46
CA GLY A 146 -4.52 -12.45 -16.33
C GLY A 146 -3.85 -13.12 -15.12
N ASN A 147 -3.22 -12.34 -14.24
CA ASN A 147 -2.54 -12.81 -13.04
C ASN A 147 -2.93 -11.91 -11.86
N PRO A 148 -3.15 -12.46 -10.66
CA PRO A 148 -3.39 -11.64 -9.49
C PRO A 148 -2.18 -10.74 -9.21
N PHE A 149 -2.38 -9.56 -8.63
CA PHE A 149 -1.27 -8.69 -8.22
C PHE A 149 -0.41 -9.34 -7.14
N LEU A 150 -1.00 -10.22 -6.33
CA LEU A 150 -0.32 -10.95 -5.28
C LEU A 150 0.90 -11.71 -5.84
N TYR A 151 2.09 -11.27 -5.42
CA TYR A 151 3.38 -11.75 -5.89
C TYR A 151 3.64 -11.61 -7.39
N ASN A 152 2.98 -10.66 -8.07
CA ASN A 152 3.21 -10.43 -9.49
C ASN A 152 4.46 -9.60 -9.78
N PHE A 153 5.54 -10.26 -10.19
CA PHE A 153 6.82 -9.59 -10.49
C PHE A 153 6.95 -9.07 -11.92
N SER A 154 5.94 -9.22 -12.80
CA SER A 154 6.04 -8.81 -14.20
C SER A 154 5.57 -7.37 -14.49
N ILE A 155 4.88 -6.73 -13.54
CA ILE A 155 4.35 -5.38 -13.71
C ILE A 155 5.45 -4.36 -13.46
N ASP A 156 5.77 -3.57 -14.49
CA ASP A 156 6.77 -2.51 -14.41
C ASP A 156 6.27 -1.19 -15.00
N PHE A 157 5.97 -0.23 -14.13
CA PHE A 157 5.52 1.10 -14.53
C PHE A 157 6.68 2.07 -14.80
N SER A 158 6.36 3.16 -15.50
CA SER A 158 7.27 4.30 -15.66
C SER A 158 7.67 4.89 -14.29
N THR A 159 8.88 5.44 -14.20
CA THR A 159 9.40 6.01 -12.94
C THR A 159 8.48 7.08 -12.36
N ASN A 160 7.99 7.99 -13.21
CA ASN A 160 7.08 9.05 -12.80
C ASN A 160 5.76 8.49 -12.24
N PHE A 161 5.24 7.44 -12.85
CA PHE A 161 4.02 6.78 -12.37
C PHE A 161 4.25 6.06 -11.04
N LYS A 162 5.37 5.35 -10.89
CA LYS A 162 5.75 4.72 -9.60
C LYS A 162 5.85 5.75 -8.48
N GLU A 163 6.49 6.89 -8.71
CA GLU A 163 6.56 7.96 -7.71
C GLU A 163 5.17 8.45 -7.28
N LYS A 164 4.24 8.57 -8.24
CA LYS A 164 2.85 8.97 -7.97
C LYS A 164 2.06 7.88 -7.26
N LEU A 165 2.28 6.61 -7.58
CA LEU A 165 1.70 5.49 -6.83
C LEU A 165 2.18 5.48 -5.38
N VAL A 166 3.48 5.63 -5.13
CA VAL A 166 4.04 5.73 -3.77
C VAL A 166 3.41 6.90 -3.02
N CYS A 167 3.28 8.06 -3.68
CA CYS A 167 2.64 9.24 -3.12
C CYS A 167 1.19 8.98 -2.76
N PHE A 168 0.44 8.35 -3.66
CA PHE A 168 -0.98 8.08 -3.47
C PHE A 168 -1.21 7.07 -2.35
N TYR A 169 -0.43 5.98 -2.31
CA TYR A 169 -0.41 5.04 -1.21
C TYR A 169 -0.10 5.73 0.13
N SER A 170 0.96 6.55 0.17
CA SER A 170 1.35 7.29 1.38
C SER A 170 0.23 8.21 1.87
N PHE A 171 -0.45 8.91 0.95
CA PHE A 171 -1.62 9.72 1.29
C PHE A 171 -2.73 8.88 1.93
N LEU A 172 -3.12 7.77 1.32
CA LEU A 172 -4.21 6.90 1.81
C LEU A 172 -3.88 6.28 3.17
N PHE A 173 -2.67 5.71 3.31
CA PHE A 173 -2.22 5.09 4.56
C PHE A 173 -2.19 6.09 5.71
N ASN A 174 -1.65 7.30 5.48
CA ASN A 174 -1.59 8.32 6.52
C ASN A 174 -2.98 8.87 6.84
N LEU A 175 -3.89 8.95 5.87
CA LEU A 175 -5.29 9.29 6.12
C LEU A 175 -5.95 8.26 7.06
N ARG A 176 -5.78 6.96 6.79
CA ARG A 176 -6.26 5.89 7.69
C ARG A 176 -5.59 5.97 9.07
N SER A 177 -4.30 6.29 9.12
CA SER A 177 -3.56 6.46 10.39
C SER A 177 -4.10 7.61 11.24
N VAL A 178 -4.43 8.75 10.62
CA VAL A 178 -5.07 9.88 11.32
C VAL A 178 -6.42 9.46 11.91
N ILE A 179 -7.24 8.73 11.14
CA ILE A 179 -8.52 8.20 11.61
C ILE A 179 -8.32 7.24 12.79
N ALA A 180 -7.31 6.37 12.73
CA ALA A 180 -6.97 5.47 13.83
C ALA A 180 -6.56 6.23 15.10
N ILE A 181 -5.74 7.28 14.97
CA ILE A 181 -5.30 8.11 16.09
C ILE A 181 -6.48 8.85 16.70
N ASP A 182 -7.34 9.47 15.87
CA ASP A 182 -8.56 10.14 16.33
C ASP A 182 -9.48 9.16 17.06
N HIS A 183 -9.72 7.98 16.48
CA HIS A 183 -10.51 6.93 17.12
C HIS A 183 -9.97 6.58 18.51
N ASN A 184 -8.66 6.31 18.59
CA ASN A 184 -7.97 5.90 19.83
C ASN A 184 -7.91 7.00 20.89
N ALA A 185 -8.05 8.28 20.52
CA ALA A 185 -8.05 9.38 21.48
C ALA A 185 -9.32 9.42 22.35
N TYR A 186 -10.39 8.76 21.92
CA TYR A 186 -11.70 8.78 22.57
C TYR A 186 -12.20 7.39 23.00
N ILE A 187 -11.33 6.36 23.04
CA ILE A 187 -11.69 5.04 23.56
C ILE A 187 -11.69 5.04 25.09
N GLU A 188 -12.63 4.32 25.69
CA GLU A 188 -12.70 4.18 27.15
C GLU A 188 -11.84 3.01 27.64
N ASP A 189 -11.83 1.89 26.90
CA ASP A 189 -10.99 0.72 27.18
C ASP A 189 -9.98 0.47 26.05
N SER A 190 -8.77 0.98 26.23
CA SER A 190 -7.67 0.81 25.27
C SER A 190 -7.22 -0.63 25.05
N SER A 191 -7.55 -1.57 25.93
CA SER A 191 -7.13 -2.97 25.79
C SER A 191 -7.96 -3.73 24.74
N ILE A 192 -9.17 -3.26 24.44
CA ILE A 192 -10.14 -3.95 23.56
C ILE A 192 -10.48 -3.10 22.34
N GLU A 193 -10.51 -1.77 22.46
CA GLU A 193 -11.10 -0.88 21.45
C GLU A 193 -10.07 -0.14 20.58
N SER A 194 -8.78 -0.22 20.93
CA SER A 194 -7.74 0.48 20.20
C SER A 194 -7.43 -0.18 18.88
N VAL A 195 -7.33 0.61 17.82
CA VAL A 195 -6.92 0.14 16.49
C VAL A 195 -5.47 0.48 16.21
N LYS A 196 -4.81 -0.35 15.39
CA LYS A 196 -3.41 -0.15 14.98
C LYS A 196 -3.30 -0.11 13.47
N THR A 197 -2.30 0.60 12.99
CA THR A 197 -2.01 0.69 11.56
C THR A 197 -0.59 0.20 11.33
N ASP A 198 -0.41 -0.81 10.50
CA ASP A 198 0.90 -1.36 10.16
C ASP A 198 1.06 -1.47 8.64
N CYS A 199 2.20 -1.03 8.12
CA CYS A 199 2.40 -0.94 6.67
C CYS A 199 2.73 -2.27 5.99
N ILE A 200 2.83 -3.35 6.76
CA ILE A 200 3.13 -4.71 6.29
C ILE A 200 2.03 -5.67 6.74
N THR A 201 1.78 -5.80 8.04
CA THR A 201 0.91 -6.84 8.59
C THR A 201 -0.56 -6.65 8.23
N ASP A 202 -0.98 -5.40 7.96
CA ASP A 202 -2.33 -5.09 7.48
C ASP A 202 -2.60 -5.68 6.08
N TYR A 203 -1.56 -5.92 5.28
CA TYR A 203 -1.67 -6.41 3.90
C TYR A 203 -1.18 -7.85 3.72
N LEU A 204 -0.27 -8.28 4.58
CA LEU A 204 0.31 -9.61 4.58
C LEU A 204 0.14 -10.26 5.97
N PRO A 205 -1.10 -10.56 6.39
CA PRO A 205 -1.31 -11.25 7.64
C PRO A 205 -0.64 -12.62 7.56
N LYS A 206 0.01 -13.05 8.66
CA LYS A 206 0.56 -14.41 8.80
C LYS A 206 1.61 -14.75 7.73
N SER A 207 2.53 -13.83 7.46
CA SER A 207 3.64 -14.02 6.51
C SER A 207 4.40 -15.33 6.72
N ASP A 208 4.69 -15.66 7.97
CA ASP A 208 5.51 -16.83 8.29
C ASP A 208 4.81 -18.15 7.94
N TYR A 209 3.48 -18.22 8.14
CA TYR A 209 2.68 -19.36 7.71
C TYR A 209 2.65 -19.48 6.18
N THR A 210 2.60 -18.35 5.48
CA THR A 210 2.63 -18.34 4.00
C THR A 210 3.92 -18.95 3.46
N ILE A 211 5.08 -18.65 4.08
CA ILE A 211 6.36 -19.22 3.65
C ILE A 211 6.43 -20.72 3.91
N ASN A 212 5.98 -21.18 5.08
CA ASN A 212 5.93 -22.61 5.39
C ASN A 212 5.07 -23.38 4.38
N ASP A 213 3.88 -22.87 4.07
CA ASP A 213 3.00 -23.46 3.07
C ASP A 213 3.58 -23.40 1.65
N ALA A 214 4.34 -22.35 1.33
CA ALA A 214 5.00 -22.19 0.04
C ALA A 214 6.11 -23.22 -0.16
N LEU A 215 6.92 -23.47 0.87
CA LEU A 215 7.96 -24.51 0.84
C LEU A 215 7.34 -25.91 0.72
N LEU A 216 6.25 -26.17 1.44
CA LEU A 216 5.51 -27.43 1.33
C LEU A 216 4.96 -27.63 -0.09
N PHE A 217 4.35 -26.59 -0.66
CA PHE A 217 3.83 -26.63 -2.04
C PHE A 217 4.94 -26.83 -3.06
N LEU A 218 6.08 -26.14 -2.91
CA LEU A 218 7.24 -26.33 -3.77
C LEU A 218 7.77 -27.77 -3.72
N GLN A 219 7.85 -28.35 -2.52
CA GLN A 219 8.26 -29.73 -2.36
C GLN A 219 7.27 -30.70 -3.00
N PHE A 220 5.95 -30.45 -2.84
CA PHE A 220 4.91 -31.19 -3.54
C PHE A 220 5.09 -31.13 -5.06
N LYS A 221 5.31 -29.94 -5.64
CA LYS A 221 5.54 -29.79 -7.09
C LYS A 221 6.74 -30.60 -7.56
N ARG A 222 7.86 -30.56 -6.81
CA ARG A 222 9.08 -31.33 -7.12
C ARG A 222 8.86 -32.85 -7.09
N LEU A 223 8.15 -33.34 -6.07
CA LEU A 223 7.85 -34.77 -5.91
C LEU A 223 6.81 -35.26 -6.92
N SER A 224 5.98 -34.37 -7.46
CA SER A 224 4.93 -34.71 -8.42
C SER A 224 5.43 -34.83 -9.86
N VAL A 225 6.60 -34.25 -10.17
CA VAL A 225 7.19 -34.26 -11.54
C VAL A 225 7.22 -35.65 -12.19
N PRO A 226 7.65 -36.74 -11.52
CA PRO A 226 7.71 -38.06 -12.15
C PRO A 226 6.35 -38.65 -12.54
N PHE A 227 5.28 -38.07 -12.01
CA PHE A 227 3.91 -38.57 -12.16
C PHE A 227 3.05 -37.65 -13.03
N ALA A 228 3.57 -36.52 -13.51
CA ALA A 228 2.78 -35.52 -14.24
C ALA A 228 3.56 -34.89 -15.41
N GLY A 229 2.88 -34.65 -16.52
CA GLY A 229 3.38 -33.74 -17.57
C GLY A 229 4.40 -34.30 -18.58
N HIS A 230 4.61 -35.62 -18.64
CA HIS A 230 5.50 -36.24 -19.65
C HIS A 230 4.96 -37.54 -20.25
N LYS A 231 5.36 -37.86 -21.49
CA LYS A 231 5.00 -39.11 -22.17
C LYS A 231 5.49 -40.30 -21.34
N GLY A 232 4.56 -41.01 -20.70
CA GLY A 232 4.84 -42.13 -19.80
C GLY A 232 4.52 -41.88 -18.31
N SER A 233 3.92 -40.73 -17.96
CA SER A 233 3.38 -40.53 -16.60
C SER A 233 2.27 -41.55 -16.29
N ASP A 234 2.21 -41.98 -15.03
CA ASP A 234 1.10 -42.80 -14.55
C ASP A 234 -0.14 -41.92 -14.44
N VAL A 235 -1.00 -42.02 -15.47
CA VAL A 235 -2.24 -41.25 -15.59
C VAL A 235 -3.17 -41.47 -14.39
N ASN A 236 -3.12 -42.64 -13.74
CA ASN A 236 -3.94 -42.90 -12.55
C ASN A 236 -3.38 -42.15 -11.34
N VAL A 237 -2.07 -42.15 -11.13
CA VAL A 237 -1.43 -41.38 -10.04
C VAL A 237 -1.65 -39.88 -10.24
N GLU A 238 -1.49 -39.40 -11.47
CA GLU A 238 -1.73 -38.00 -11.83
C GLU A 238 -3.16 -37.55 -11.48
N LYS A 239 -4.17 -38.32 -11.90
CA LYS A 239 -5.59 -37.98 -11.72
C LYS A 239 -6.13 -38.24 -10.32
N LEU A 240 -5.68 -39.31 -9.65
CA LEU A 240 -6.24 -39.73 -8.36
C LEU A 240 -5.51 -39.12 -7.16
N PHE A 241 -4.25 -38.69 -7.33
CA PHE A 241 -3.45 -38.15 -6.23
C PHE A 241 -2.93 -36.74 -6.52
N VAL A 242 -2.19 -36.53 -7.61
CA VAL A 242 -1.51 -35.24 -7.86
C VAL A 242 -2.52 -34.11 -8.07
N GLN A 243 -3.44 -34.24 -9.03
CA GLN A 243 -4.41 -33.19 -9.35
C GLN A 243 -5.35 -32.83 -8.17
N PRO A 244 -5.91 -33.79 -7.40
CA PRO A 244 -6.71 -33.46 -6.23
C PRO A 244 -5.91 -32.71 -5.15
N LEU A 245 -4.67 -33.13 -4.86
CA LEU A 245 -3.82 -32.47 -3.88
C LEU A 245 -3.43 -31.06 -4.32
N GLU A 246 -3.06 -30.89 -5.59
CA GLU A 246 -2.77 -29.57 -6.16
C GLU A 246 -3.98 -28.63 -6.03
N LYS A 247 -5.19 -29.13 -6.31
CA LYS A 247 -6.42 -28.37 -6.11
C LYS A 247 -6.62 -27.96 -4.64
N TYR A 248 -6.30 -28.83 -3.69
CA TYR A 248 -6.36 -28.47 -2.26
C TYR A 248 -5.34 -27.41 -1.87
N PHE A 249 -4.12 -27.45 -2.42
CA PHE A 249 -3.15 -26.38 -2.23
C PHE A 249 -3.71 -25.04 -2.72
N TYR A 250 -4.26 -24.97 -3.94
CA TYR A 250 -4.85 -23.73 -4.45
C TYR A 250 -6.08 -23.26 -3.68
N GLN A 251 -6.84 -24.19 -3.08
CA GLN A 251 -8.04 -23.85 -2.30
C GLN A 251 -7.70 -23.30 -0.91
N TYR A 252 -6.73 -23.89 -0.22
CA TYR A 252 -6.45 -23.57 1.20
C TYR A 252 -5.19 -22.72 1.39
N ASN A 253 -4.22 -22.83 0.49
CA ASN A 253 -2.90 -22.20 0.58
C ASN A 253 -2.64 -21.27 -0.62
N HIS A 254 -3.68 -20.58 -1.08
CA HIS A 254 -3.66 -19.75 -2.30
C HIS A 254 -2.44 -18.80 -2.38
N ASN A 255 -2.17 -18.05 -1.30
CA ASN A 255 -1.07 -17.09 -1.27
C ASN A 255 0.30 -17.76 -1.45
N ALA A 256 0.49 -18.91 -0.81
CA ALA A 256 1.70 -19.70 -0.91
C ALA A 256 1.89 -20.25 -2.33
N CYS A 257 0.81 -20.74 -2.95
CA CYS A 257 0.85 -21.16 -4.35
C CYS A 257 1.22 -20.01 -5.28
N CYS A 258 0.58 -18.84 -5.13
CA CYS A 258 0.92 -17.65 -5.89
C CYS A 258 2.40 -17.27 -5.73
N LEU A 259 2.95 -17.29 -4.51
CA LEU A 259 4.36 -16.95 -4.29
C LEU A 259 5.29 -17.85 -5.10
N ILE A 260 5.07 -19.16 -5.05
CA ILE A 260 5.91 -20.13 -5.78
C ILE A 260 5.70 -20.06 -7.29
N ASP A 261 4.46 -20.00 -7.76
CA ASP A 261 4.14 -20.01 -9.19
C ASP A 261 4.58 -18.74 -9.90
N GLN A 262 4.60 -17.62 -9.20
CA GLN A 262 5.02 -16.34 -9.75
C GLN A 262 6.54 -16.16 -9.77
N LEU A 263 7.30 -16.96 -9.00
CA LEU A 263 8.76 -16.84 -8.96
C LEU A 263 9.43 -17.54 -10.16
N PRO A 264 10.54 -17.01 -10.69
CA PRO A 264 11.28 -17.66 -11.76
C PRO A 264 11.76 -19.06 -11.32
N PRO A 265 11.60 -20.12 -12.14
CA PRO A 265 12.07 -21.47 -11.78
C PRO A 265 13.56 -21.53 -11.46
N ALA A 266 14.38 -20.73 -12.16
CA ALA A 266 15.82 -20.61 -11.91
C ALA A 266 16.14 -20.01 -10.54
N PHE A 267 15.30 -19.11 -10.03
CA PHE A 267 15.45 -18.54 -8.69
C PHE A 267 15.19 -19.62 -7.62
N LEU A 268 14.11 -20.40 -7.79
CA LEU A 268 13.71 -21.46 -6.85
C LEU A 268 14.69 -22.63 -6.81
N SER A 269 15.46 -22.86 -7.88
CA SER A 269 16.46 -23.93 -7.95
C SER A 269 17.87 -23.50 -7.56
N SER A 270 18.14 -22.19 -7.48
CA SER A 270 19.49 -21.66 -7.20
C SER A 270 19.91 -21.67 -5.73
N LEU A 271 18.98 -21.92 -4.80
CA LEU A 271 19.17 -21.79 -3.35
C LEU A 271 18.97 -23.14 -2.65
N SER A 272 19.68 -23.36 -1.54
CA SER A 272 19.37 -24.46 -0.62
C SER A 272 18.01 -24.21 0.07
N MET A 273 17.43 -25.23 0.70
CA MET A 273 16.11 -25.07 1.34
C MET A 273 16.11 -24.05 2.48
N THR A 274 17.17 -24.02 3.29
CA THR A 274 17.29 -23.04 4.39
C THR A 274 17.47 -21.62 3.87
N GLU A 275 18.32 -21.42 2.86
CA GLU A 275 18.49 -20.11 2.22
C GLU A 275 17.22 -19.66 1.50
N LEU A 276 16.49 -20.61 0.91
CA LEU A 276 15.24 -20.33 0.22
C LEU A 276 14.16 -19.87 1.19
N GLU A 277 14.03 -20.48 2.36
CA GLU A 277 13.09 -20.04 3.41
C GLU A 277 13.31 -18.57 3.78
N GLU A 278 14.52 -18.21 4.22
CA GLU A 278 14.88 -16.83 4.58
C GLU A 278 14.67 -15.88 3.39
N THR A 279 15.05 -16.31 2.19
CA THR A 279 14.90 -15.52 0.98
C THR A 279 13.43 -15.28 0.64
N LEU A 280 12.55 -16.28 0.81
CA LEU A 280 11.13 -16.14 0.53
C LEU A 280 10.46 -15.14 1.49
N HIS A 281 10.86 -15.11 2.76
CA HIS A 281 10.43 -14.05 3.68
C HIS A 281 10.78 -12.66 3.14
N HIS A 282 12.03 -12.47 2.70
CA HIS A 282 12.45 -11.20 2.10
C HIS A 282 11.72 -10.88 0.80
N VAL A 283 11.49 -11.87 -0.07
CA VAL A 283 10.77 -11.69 -1.33
C VAL A 283 9.35 -11.20 -1.07
N GLN A 284 8.64 -11.79 -0.11
CA GLN A 284 7.28 -11.38 0.24
C GLN A 284 7.23 -9.92 0.71
N MET A 285 8.15 -9.52 1.59
CA MET A 285 8.20 -8.15 2.10
C MET A 285 8.65 -7.15 1.03
N ASP A 286 9.71 -7.47 0.29
CA ASP A 286 10.24 -6.61 -0.77
C ASP A 286 9.24 -6.46 -1.92
N TRP A 287 8.43 -7.49 -2.20
CA TRP A 287 7.32 -7.42 -3.15
C TRP A 287 6.31 -6.36 -2.71
N LEU A 288 5.81 -6.46 -1.48
CA LEU A 288 4.81 -5.54 -0.95
C LEU A 288 5.32 -4.09 -0.92
N LEU A 289 6.59 -3.90 -0.55
CA LEU A 289 7.17 -2.58 -0.32
C LEU A 289 7.80 -1.95 -1.57
N GLY A 290 8.32 -2.74 -2.49
CA GLY A 290 9.21 -2.29 -3.57
C GLY A 290 8.79 -2.64 -5.00
N SER A 291 7.68 -3.35 -5.19
CA SER A 291 7.18 -3.70 -6.53
C SER A 291 5.96 -2.87 -6.96
N SER A 292 5.77 -2.75 -8.27
CA SER A 292 4.61 -2.06 -8.85
C SER A 292 3.29 -2.74 -8.48
N SER A 293 3.27 -4.07 -8.50
CA SER A 293 2.08 -4.87 -8.15
C SER A 293 1.80 -4.82 -6.65
N GLY A 294 2.83 -4.84 -5.80
CA GLY A 294 2.69 -4.63 -4.36
C GLY A 294 2.12 -3.26 -4.01
N LEU A 295 2.54 -2.20 -4.72
CA LEU A 295 1.91 -0.87 -4.58
C LEU A 295 0.44 -0.88 -4.99
N LEU A 296 0.10 -1.44 -6.15
CA LEU A 296 -1.29 -1.54 -6.59
C LEU A 296 -2.15 -2.38 -5.64
N PHE A 297 -1.61 -3.48 -5.12
CA PHE A 297 -2.25 -4.33 -4.12
C PHE A 297 -2.61 -3.51 -2.88
N LYS A 298 -1.64 -2.83 -2.26
CA LYS A 298 -1.91 -1.99 -1.08
C LYS A 298 -2.89 -0.87 -1.35
N ILE A 299 -2.75 -0.19 -2.49
CA ILE A 299 -3.67 0.89 -2.89
C ILE A 299 -5.09 0.31 -3.05
N ARG A 300 -5.24 -0.86 -3.66
CA ARG A 300 -6.53 -1.55 -3.78
C ARG A 300 -7.16 -1.79 -2.43
N GLU A 301 -6.41 -2.34 -1.47
CA GLU A 301 -6.91 -2.61 -0.11
C GLU A 301 -7.29 -1.32 0.62
N GLU A 302 -6.48 -0.26 0.51
CA GLU A 302 -6.80 1.05 1.11
C GLU A 302 -8.07 1.68 0.51
N LEU A 303 -8.23 1.64 -0.81
CA LEU A 303 -9.43 2.15 -1.48
C LEU A 303 -10.66 1.31 -1.15
N PHE A 304 -10.50 -0.01 -1.04
CA PHE A 304 -11.56 -0.91 -0.62
C PHE A 304 -11.98 -0.61 0.83
N GLY A 305 -11.04 -0.40 1.74
CA GLY A 305 -11.30 0.07 3.10
C GLY A 305 -12.05 1.41 3.15
N MET A 306 -11.72 2.36 2.26
CA MET A 306 -12.45 3.61 2.13
C MET A 306 -13.88 3.46 1.60
N ILE A 307 -14.19 2.41 0.82
CA ILE A 307 -15.53 2.17 0.26
C ILE A 307 -16.38 1.31 1.19
N GLU A 308 -15.81 0.29 1.81
CA GLU A 308 -16.55 -0.69 2.61
C GLU A 308 -16.55 -0.35 4.11
N GLY A 309 -15.55 0.40 4.57
CA GLY A 309 -15.28 0.71 5.98
C GLY A 309 -13.95 0.10 6.44
N TYR A 310 -13.11 0.91 7.09
CA TYR A 310 -11.83 0.45 7.63
C TYR A 310 -12.01 -0.59 8.76
N ASP A 311 -13.10 -0.50 9.51
CA ASP A 311 -13.54 -1.48 10.51
C ASP A 311 -13.82 -2.86 9.92
N LYS A 312 -14.18 -2.96 8.64
CA LYS A 312 -14.39 -4.25 7.98
C LYS A 312 -13.13 -4.84 7.39
N VAL A 313 -12.27 -3.99 6.86
CA VAL A 313 -11.09 -4.40 6.07
C VAL A 313 -9.85 -4.55 6.94
N PHE A 314 -9.58 -3.57 7.82
CA PHE A 314 -8.34 -3.50 8.61
C PHE A 314 -8.55 -3.78 10.09
N TRP A 315 -9.72 -3.46 10.65
CA TRP A 315 -9.99 -3.56 12.09
C TRP A 315 -11.25 -4.37 12.41
N PRO A 316 -11.36 -5.63 11.94
CA PRO A 316 -12.55 -6.46 12.12
C PRO A 316 -12.97 -6.64 13.58
N GLU A 317 -12.04 -6.50 14.52
CA GLU A 317 -12.29 -6.50 15.97
C GLU A 317 -13.24 -5.38 16.43
N THR A 318 -13.31 -4.27 15.68
CA THR A 318 -14.14 -3.10 16.05
C THR A 318 -15.61 -3.23 15.65
N GLN A 319 -15.99 -4.29 14.92
CA GLN A 319 -17.37 -4.44 14.39
C GLN A 319 -18.46 -4.49 15.47
N ASN A 320 -18.11 -4.85 16.70
CA ASN A 320 -19.05 -4.92 17.82
C ASN A 320 -19.13 -3.64 18.65
N ILE A 321 -18.36 -2.60 18.29
CA ILE A 321 -18.33 -1.32 19.00
C ILE A 321 -19.51 -0.46 18.53
N SER A 322 -20.03 0.39 19.43
CA SER A 322 -21.09 1.33 19.10
C SER A 322 -20.71 2.29 17.97
N THR A 323 -21.64 2.52 17.05
CA THR A 323 -21.47 3.47 15.95
C THR A 323 -21.22 4.89 16.46
N LYS A 324 -20.12 5.51 16.01
CA LYS A 324 -19.81 6.92 16.22
C LYS A 324 -20.54 7.79 15.19
N SER A 325 -21.00 8.96 15.61
CA SER A 325 -21.59 9.95 14.71
C SER A 325 -20.54 10.57 13.79
N SER A 326 -20.93 10.92 12.57
CA SER A 326 -20.07 11.66 11.64
C SER A 326 -19.50 12.92 12.29
N SER A 327 -18.22 13.20 12.05
CA SER A 327 -17.52 14.36 12.57
C SER A 327 -16.70 15.08 11.49
N LYS A 328 -16.20 16.26 11.82
CA LYS A 328 -15.19 16.97 11.05
C LYS A 328 -13.90 17.03 11.83
N LEU A 329 -12.88 16.35 11.35
CA LEU A 329 -11.56 16.42 11.94
C LEU A 329 -10.80 17.57 11.31
N VAL A 330 -10.35 18.51 12.13
CA VAL A 330 -9.61 19.70 11.69
C VAL A 330 -8.19 19.61 12.22
N LEU A 331 -7.23 19.52 11.30
CA LEU A 331 -5.81 19.42 11.60
C LEU A 331 -5.09 20.60 10.97
N SER A 332 -3.95 20.97 11.54
CA SER A 332 -2.99 21.82 10.83
C SER A 332 -1.58 21.41 11.18
N PHE A 333 -0.70 21.53 10.20
CA PHE A 333 0.70 21.28 10.40
C PHE A 333 1.55 22.46 9.95
N GLN A 334 2.78 22.46 10.46
CA GLN A 334 3.82 23.37 10.05
C GLN A 334 5.12 22.56 9.88
N ILE A 335 5.76 22.70 8.72
CA ILE A 335 7.08 22.13 8.44
C ILE A 335 8.04 23.28 8.18
N THR A 336 9.17 23.24 8.86
CA THR A 336 10.26 24.21 8.75
C THR A 336 11.54 23.53 8.26
N ILE A 337 12.58 24.31 8.01
CA ILE A 337 13.89 23.75 7.65
C ILE A 337 14.52 22.91 8.77
N GLN A 338 14.18 23.18 10.04
CA GLN A 338 14.68 22.41 11.18
C GLN A 338 14.16 20.99 11.16
N ASP A 339 12.91 20.79 10.69
CA ASP A 339 12.31 19.46 10.54
C ASP A 339 12.98 18.63 9.43
N LEU A 340 13.65 19.28 8.47
CA LEU A 340 14.40 18.61 7.40
C LEU A 340 15.87 18.39 7.74
N ALA A 341 16.42 19.20 8.65
CA ALA A 341 17.77 19.12 9.16
C ALA A 341 17.78 18.20 10.39
N ALA A 342 17.48 16.91 10.21
CA ALA A 342 17.80 15.94 11.24
C ALA A 342 19.32 15.94 11.43
N ASP A 343 19.80 16.57 12.51
CA ASP A 343 21.18 16.47 12.95
C ASP A 343 21.49 14.99 13.18
N PRO A 344 22.53 14.41 12.57
CA PRO A 344 22.89 13.00 12.74
C PRO A 344 23.48 12.66 14.12
N VAL A 345 23.27 13.52 15.14
CA VAL A 345 23.94 13.43 16.45
C VAL A 345 23.05 12.81 17.54
N ALA A 346 21.85 12.36 17.22
CA ALA A 346 21.01 11.62 18.16
C ALA A 346 20.40 10.37 17.50
N ALA A 347 21.27 9.41 17.16
CA ALA A 347 20.91 8.01 16.96
C ALA A 347 21.92 7.14 17.71
#